data_AF-A0A563VN22-F1
#
_entry.id   AF-A0A563VN22-F1
#
_cell.length_a   1.000
_cell.length_b   1.000
_cell.length_c   1.000
_cell.angle_alpha   90.00
_cell.angle_beta   90.00
_cell.angle_gamma   90.00
#
_symmetry.space_group_name_H-M   'P 1'
#
loop_
_entity.id
_entity.type
_entity.pdbx_description
1 polymer ?
#
loop_
_entity_poly.entity_id
_entity_poly.type
_entity_poly.pdbx_seq_one_letter_code
_entity_poly.pdbx_strand_id
1 'polypeptide(L)'
;MNDKTIRHISINIMEELVEEEIARQIKRYPENITQYINQVEVATFALNRLPPLYASCHKGLNKQKLKGKSDFSVQITKAVRQGFAAVQKDVLRYSIPLQPEDNPDSEVICDRELEEARKALTELAEFFPDRKVTWKNLVKLLKPLLVKQHKPKKSSSQKNVMWYR
;
A
#
# COMPACT_ATOMS: atom_id res chain seq x y z
N MET A 1 29.46 26.16 4.55
CA MET A 1 29.20 25.88 3.12
C MET A 1 28.15 24.78 3.08
N ASN A 2 26.87 25.13 2.91
CA ASN A 2 25.80 24.13 2.80
C ASN A 2 25.72 23.69 1.35
N ASP A 3 26.22 22.48 1.07
CA ASP A 3 26.01 21.80 -0.19
C ASP A 3 24.52 21.42 -0.28
N LYS A 4 23.73 22.27 -0.94
CA LYS A 4 22.36 21.92 -1.33
C LYS A 4 22.49 20.78 -2.32
N THR A 5 22.29 19.55 -1.84
CA THR A 5 22.26 18.36 -2.68
C THR A 5 21.14 18.52 -3.71
N ILE A 6 21.50 18.87 -4.95
CA ILE A 6 20.53 19.07 -6.02
C ILE A 6 19.99 17.67 -6.37
N ARG A 7 18.72 17.41 -6.04
CA ARG A 7 18.04 16.20 -6.48
C ARG A 7 17.84 16.26 -7.99
N HIS A 8 18.45 15.33 -8.72
CA HIS A 8 18.19 15.15 -10.14
C HIS A 8 16.86 14.40 -10.31
N ILE A 9 15.97 14.94 -11.13
CA ILE A 9 14.64 14.39 -11.41
C ILE A 9 14.55 14.08 -12.90
N SER A 10 13.96 12.93 -13.24
CA SER A 10 13.54 12.60 -14.59
C SER A 10 12.04 12.39 -14.62
N ILE A 11 11.35 12.98 -15.59
CA ILE A 11 9.90 12.85 -15.77
C ILE A 11 9.58 12.18 -17.10
N ASN A 12 8.50 11.41 -17.16
CA ASN A 12 7.98 10.82 -18.38
C ASN A 12 6.90 11.75 -18.98
N ILE A 13 7.19 12.36 -20.13
CA ILE A 13 6.27 13.29 -20.80
C ILE A 13 5.02 12.57 -21.32
N MET A 14 5.09 11.25 -21.54
CA MET A 14 3.93 10.48 -21.98
C MET A 14 2.78 10.52 -20.96
N GLU A 15 3.08 10.68 -19.67
CA GLU A 15 2.06 10.81 -18.61
C GLU A 15 1.18 12.04 -18.85
N GLU A 16 1.80 13.21 -19.07
CA GLU A 16 1.09 14.46 -19.38
C GLU A 16 0.24 14.33 -20.66
N LEU A 17 0.81 13.75 -21.72
CA LEU A 17 0.11 13.63 -23.00
C LEU A 17 -1.08 12.66 -22.93
N VAL A 18 -0.96 11.58 -22.15
CA VAL A 18 -2.05 10.64 -21.90
C VAL A 18 -3.15 11.29 -21.07
N GLU A 19 -2.80 12.07 -20.04
CA GLU A 19 -3.75 12.80 -19.22
C GLU A 19 -4.51 13.86 -20.04
N GLU A 20 -3.82 14.64 -20.88
CA GLU A 20 -4.42 15.57 -21.85
C GLU A 20 -5.44 14.85 -22.77
N GLU A 21 -5.13 13.64 -23.22
CA GLU A 21 -6.00 12.84 -24.10
C GLU A 21 -7.20 12.25 -23.35
N ILE A 22 -7.01 11.74 -22.12
CA ILE A 22 -8.09 11.25 -21.25
C ILE A 22 -9.09 12.38 -21.00
N ALA A 23 -8.61 13.57 -20.61
CA ALA A 23 -9.44 14.74 -20.40
C ALA A 23 -10.21 15.17 -21.67
N ARG A 24 -9.67 14.92 -22.86
CA ARG A 24 -10.35 15.18 -24.14
C ARG A 24 -11.40 14.14 -24.47
N GLN A 25 -11.11 12.86 -24.27
CA GLN A 25 -12.02 11.77 -24.62
C GLN A 25 -13.16 11.61 -23.60
N ILE A 26 -12.89 11.83 -22.30
CA ILE A 26 -13.90 11.68 -21.24
C ILE A 26 -15.07 12.65 -21.39
N LYS A 27 -14.83 13.85 -21.94
CA LYS A 27 -15.86 14.86 -22.24
C LYS A 27 -16.92 14.39 -23.24
N ARG A 28 -16.66 13.29 -23.97
CA ARG A 28 -17.62 12.69 -24.92
C ARG A 28 -18.54 11.68 -24.26
N TYR A 29 -18.26 11.28 -23.02
CA TYR A 29 -19.09 10.34 -22.28
C TYR A 29 -20.19 11.08 -21.49
N PRO A 30 -21.37 10.47 -21.34
CA PRO A 30 -22.40 10.94 -20.43
C PRO A 30 -21.91 11.03 -18.98
N GLU A 31 -22.33 12.07 -18.25
CA GLU A 31 -21.91 12.33 -16.85
C GLU A 31 -22.22 11.18 -15.89
N ASN A 32 -23.32 10.46 -16.13
CA ASN A 32 -23.71 9.30 -15.32
C ASN A 32 -22.72 8.13 -15.44
N ILE A 33 -21.91 8.07 -16.51
CA ILE A 33 -20.89 7.02 -16.70
C ILE A 33 -19.52 7.52 -16.23
N THR A 34 -19.18 8.79 -16.45
CA THR A 34 -17.85 9.33 -16.12
C THR A 34 -17.50 9.21 -14.65
N GLN A 35 -18.48 9.31 -13.74
CA GLN A 35 -18.29 9.14 -12.30
C GLN A 35 -17.75 7.74 -11.89
N TYR A 36 -17.98 6.72 -12.71
CA TYR A 36 -17.57 5.34 -12.43
C TYR A 36 -16.27 4.96 -13.13
N ILE A 37 -15.71 5.85 -13.96
CA ILE A 37 -14.47 5.56 -14.69
C ILE A 37 -13.29 6.05 -13.85
N ASN A 38 -12.47 5.11 -13.39
CA ASN A 38 -11.18 5.42 -12.78
C ASN A 38 -10.18 5.88 -13.86
N GLN A 39 -9.96 7.19 -13.95
CA GLN A 39 -9.04 7.78 -14.94
C GLN A 39 -7.59 7.33 -14.73
N VAL A 40 -7.19 7.05 -13.48
CA VAL A 40 -5.83 6.56 -13.17
C VAL A 40 -5.63 5.20 -13.81
N GLU A 41 -6.60 4.29 -13.72
CA GLU A 41 -6.53 2.98 -14.37
C GLU A 41 -6.50 3.08 -15.90
N VAL A 42 -7.26 4.01 -16.48
CA VAL A 42 -7.21 4.30 -17.92
C VAL A 42 -5.81 4.78 -18.32
N ALA A 43 -5.22 5.69 -17.53
CA ALA A 43 -3.86 6.18 -17.75
C ALA A 43 -2.83 5.05 -17.63
N THR A 44 -2.87 4.24 -16.57
CA THR A 44 -2.00 3.09 -16.37
C THR A 44 -2.12 2.08 -17.52
N PHE A 45 -3.35 1.79 -17.96
CA PHE A 45 -3.60 0.90 -19.08
C PHE A 45 -2.95 1.41 -20.37
N ALA A 46 -3.08 2.71 -20.65
CA ALA A 46 -2.53 3.34 -21.84
C ALA A 46 -0.99 3.43 -21.78
N LEU A 47 -0.45 3.91 -20.66
CA LEU A 47 0.99 4.08 -20.45
C LEU A 47 1.75 2.76 -20.56
N ASN A 48 1.18 1.65 -20.08
CA ASN A 48 1.77 0.31 -20.23
C ASN A 48 1.87 -0.18 -21.69
N ARG A 49 1.32 0.57 -22.65
CA ARG A 49 1.33 0.25 -24.10
C ARG A 49 1.99 1.31 -24.95
N LEU A 50 2.48 2.39 -24.34
CA LEU A 50 3.10 3.51 -25.03
C LEU A 50 4.59 3.56 -24.67
N PRO A 51 5.47 3.95 -25.61
CA PRO A 51 6.87 4.11 -25.28
C PRO A 51 7.06 5.29 -24.31
N PRO A 52 7.87 5.13 -23.25
CA PRO A 52 8.15 6.23 -22.33
C PRO A 52 9.01 7.30 -23.01
N LEU A 53 8.73 8.57 -22.71
CA LEU A 53 9.47 9.71 -23.20
C LEU A 53 10.06 10.48 -22.01
N TYR A 54 11.19 10.00 -21.50
CA TYR A 54 11.85 10.64 -20.35
C TYR A 54 12.62 11.90 -20.73
N ALA A 55 12.62 12.88 -19.82
CA ALA A 55 13.54 14.00 -19.84
C ALA A 55 14.00 14.36 -18.41
N SER A 56 15.27 14.77 -18.29
CA SER A 56 15.89 15.25 -17.05
C SER A 56 16.18 16.76 -17.07
N CYS A 57 15.83 17.46 -18.17
CA CYS A 57 16.04 18.89 -18.33
C CYS A 57 14.94 19.54 -19.15
N HIS A 58 14.78 20.86 -18.99
CA HIS A 58 13.69 21.63 -19.61
C HIS A 58 13.72 21.58 -21.15
N LYS A 59 14.91 21.68 -21.75
CA LYS A 59 15.09 21.55 -23.21
C LYS A 59 14.69 20.16 -23.71
N GLY A 60 15.06 19.12 -22.95
CA GLY A 60 14.67 17.73 -23.25
C GLY A 60 13.17 17.55 -23.16
N LEU A 61 12.53 18.12 -22.14
CA LEU A 61 11.08 18.07 -21.93
C LEU A 61 10.34 18.64 -23.15
N ASN A 62 10.69 19.85 -23.60
CA ASN A 62 10.07 20.45 -24.78
C ASN A 62 10.26 19.61 -26.04
N LYS A 63 11.46 19.05 -26.25
CA LYS A 63 11.73 18.18 -27.40
C LYS A 63 10.88 16.90 -27.35
N GLN A 64 10.78 16.26 -26.18
CA GLN A 64 9.98 15.05 -26.01
C GLN A 64 8.48 15.34 -26.14
N LYS A 65 8.01 16.51 -25.68
CA LYS A 65 6.62 16.93 -25.83
C LYS A 65 6.25 17.12 -27.30
N LEU A 66 7.10 17.79 -28.07
CA LEU A 66 6.90 17.93 -29.52
C LEU A 66 6.89 16.57 -30.22
N LYS A 67 7.86 15.70 -29.92
CA LYS A 67 7.94 14.35 -30.45
C LYS A 67 6.70 13.51 -30.12
N GLY A 68 6.24 13.58 -28.87
CA GLY A 68 5.02 12.90 -28.42
C GLY A 68 3.79 13.33 -29.20
N LYS A 69 3.65 14.65 -29.44
CA LYS A 69 2.53 15.22 -30.20
C LYS A 69 2.61 14.90 -31.70
N SER A 70 3.79 14.88 -32.31
CA SER A 70 3.95 14.57 -33.74
C SER A 70 3.85 13.08 -34.03
N ASP A 71 4.59 12.25 -33.30
CA ASP A 71 4.87 10.87 -33.70
C ASP A 71 3.89 9.87 -33.04
N PHE A 72 3.37 10.22 -31.86
CA PHE A 72 2.60 9.30 -31.02
C PHE A 72 1.13 9.68 -30.83
N SER A 73 0.66 10.80 -31.36
CA SER A 73 -0.73 11.27 -31.19
C SER A 73 -1.78 10.19 -31.49
N VAL A 74 -1.67 9.52 -32.64
CA VAL A 74 -2.59 8.45 -33.05
C VAL A 74 -2.53 7.25 -32.09
N GLN A 75 -1.33 6.89 -31.64
CA GLN A 75 -1.13 5.77 -30.70
C GLN A 75 -1.70 6.10 -29.33
N ILE A 76 -1.48 7.32 -28.84
CA ILE A 76 -2.03 7.83 -27.58
C ILE A 76 -3.55 7.78 -27.63
N THR A 77 -4.17 8.35 -28.66
CA THR A 77 -5.63 8.32 -28.85
C THR A 77 -6.18 6.89 -28.84
N LYS A 78 -5.50 5.96 -29.54
CA LYS A 78 -5.91 4.56 -29.59
C LYS A 78 -5.77 3.86 -28.23
N ALA A 79 -4.64 4.05 -27.55
CA ALA A 79 -4.37 3.43 -26.26
C ALA A 79 -5.35 3.91 -25.18
N VAL A 80 -5.63 5.22 -25.14
CA VAL A 80 -6.61 5.81 -24.23
C VAL A 80 -8.02 5.28 -24.50
N ARG A 81 -8.43 5.19 -25.77
CA ARG A 81 -9.74 4.61 -26.14
C ARG A 81 -9.86 3.16 -25.68
N GLN A 82 -8.81 2.37 -25.85
CA GLN A 82 -8.77 0.98 -25.37
C GLN A 82 -8.80 0.91 -23.84
N GLY A 83 -8.15 1.85 -23.14
CA GLY A 83 -8.20 1.96 -21.69
C GLY A 83 -9.60 2.20 -21.17
N PHE A 84 -10.34 3.14 -21.76
CA PHE A 84 -11.75 3.35 -21.41
C PHE A 84 -12.58 2.07 -21.59
N ALA A 85 -12.43 1.38 -22.73
CA ALA A 85 -13.15 0.13 -22.98
C ALA A 85 -12.78 -0.99 -22.01
N ALA A 86 -11.51 -1.08 -21.60
CA ALA A 86 -11.04 -2.08 -20.66
C ALA A 86 -11.57 -1.84 -19.24
N VAL A 87 -11.52 -0.59 -18.77
CA VAL A 87 -12.02 -0.20 -17.44
C VAL A 87 -13.54 -0.35 -17.36
N GLN A 88 -14.27 0.05 -18.41
CA GLN A 88 -15.73 -0.12 -18.46
C GLN A 88 -16.18 -1.57 -18.52
N LYS A 89 -15.37 -2.48 -19.07
CA LYS A 89 -15.72 -3.90 -19.10
C LYS A 89 -15.67 -4.54 -17.70
N ASP A 90 -14.95 -3.93 -16.76
CA ASP A 90 -14.60 -4.52 -15.47
C ASP A 90 -15.14 -3.68 -14.30
N VAL A 91 -16.40 -3.22 -14.38
CA VAL A 91 -17.04 -2.33 -13.38
C VAL A 91 -17.11 -2.96 -11.98
N LEU A 92 -17.10 -4.29 -11.88
CA LEU A 92 -17.11 -5.01 -10.60
C LEU A 92 -15.71 -5.27 -10.04
N ARG A 93 -14.66 -4.80 -10.70
CA ARG A 93 -13.30 -5.00 -10.23
C ARG A 93 -13.05 -4.19 -8.97
N TYR A 94 -12.78 -4.90 -7.88
CA TYR A 94 -12.22 -4.30 -6.69
C TYR A 94 -10.72 -4.04 -6.94
N SER A 95 -10.29 -2.78 -7.00
CA SER A 95 -8.88 -2.39 -7.04
C SER A 95 -8.50 -1.71 -5.72
N ILE A 96 -7.36 -2.12 -5.15
CA ILE A 96 -6.74 -1.45 -4.00
C ILE A 96 -5.76 -0.43 -4.57
N PRO A 97 -5.98 0.88 -4.42
CA PRO A 97 -5.08 1.91 -4.93
C PRO A 97 -3.71 1.84 -4.25
N LEU A 98 -2.64 2.14 -5.00
CA LEU A 98 -1.31 2.34 -4.41
C LEU A 98 -1.33 3.59 -3.52
N GLN A 99 -0.71 3.51 -2.35
CA GLN A 99 -0.51 4.65 -1.47
C GLN A 99 0.91 5.23 -1.67
N PRO A 100 1.08 6.57 -1.65
CA PRO A 100 2.39 7.20 -1.82
C PRO A 100 3.28 6.91 -0.61
N GLU A 101 4.53 6.50 -0.83
CA GLU A 101 5.45 6.08 0.25
C GLU A 101 5.70 7.13 1.35
N ASP A 102 5.53 8.41 1.03
CA ASP A 102 5.70 9.51 2.00
C ASP A 102 4.52 9.65 2.98
N ASN A 103 3.44 8.90 2.81
CA ASN A 103 2.36 8.86 3.79
C ASN A 103 2.75 7.90 4.94
N PRO A 104 2.89 8.37 6.20
CA PRO A 104 3.29 7.54 7.33
C PRO A 104 2.34 6.38 7.63
N ASP A 105 1.14 6.39 7.04
CA ASP A 105 0.15 5.32 7.13
C ASP A 105 0.25 4.30 5.96
N SER A 106 1.23 4.43 5.05
CA SER A 106 1.36 3.59 3.84
C SER A 106 1.94 2.21 4.07
N GLU A 107 2.27 1.84 5.31
CA GLU A 107 2.58 0.45 5.69
C GLU A 107 1.35 -0.48 5.62
N VAL A 108 0.17 0.02 5.28
CA VAL A 108 -1.07 -0.76 5.32
C VAL A 108 -1.37 -1.37 3.95
N ILE A 109 -0.64 -2.43 3.61
CA ILE A 109 -1.28 -3.54 2.89
C ILE A 109 -1.95 -4.42 3.96
N CYS A 110 -3.23 -4.65 3.73
CA CYS A 110 -4.15 -5.39 4.57
C CYS A 110 -3.72 -6.85 4.78
N ASP A 111 -2.78 -7.10 5.68
CA ASP A 111 -2.67 -8.40 6.30
C ASP A 111 -3.71 -8.42 7.42
N ARG A 112 -4.89 -9.01 7.15
CA ARG A 112 -5.88 -9.31 8.20
C ARG A 112 -5.21 -9.94 9.43
N GLU A 113 -4.21 -10.78 9.19
CA GLU A 113 -3.36 -11.39 10.20
C GLU A 113 -2.57 -10.37 11.03
N LEU A 114 -2.08 -9.28 10.42
CA LEU A 114 -1.37 -8.20 11.13
C LEU A 114 -2.33 -7.41 12.02
N GLU A 115 -3.55 -7.14 11.58
CA GLU A 115 -4.57 -6.48 12.42
C GLU A 115 -5.06 -7.40 13.55
N GLU A 116 -5.30 -8.68 13.27
CA GLU A 116 -5.63 -9.68 14.29
C GLU A 116 -4.49 -9.80 15.32
N ALA A 117 -3.24 -9.79 14.85
CA ALA A 117 -2.07 -9.79 15.72
C ALA A 117 -1.98 -8.50 16.56
N ARG A 118 -2.16 -7.31 15.97
CA ARG A 118 -2.14 -6.02 16.70
C ARG A 118 -3.26 -5.95 17.74
N LYS A 119 -4.44 -6.46 17.42
CA LYS A 119 -5.56 -6.55 18.34
C LYS A 119 -5.25 -7.49 19.51
N ALA A 120 -4.75 -8.69 19.23
CA ALA A 120 -4.34 -9.63 20.26
C ALA A 120 -3.23 -9.07 21.16
N LEU A 121 -2.28 -8.31 20.61
CA LEU A 121 -1.22 -7.66 21.39
C LEU A 121 -1.77 -6.55 22.31
N THR A 122 -2.75 -5.78 21.82
CA THR A 122 -3.44 -4.74 22.60
C THR A 122 -4.22 -5.34 23.75
N GLU A 123 -5.02 -6.38 23.48
CA GLU A 123 -5.77 -7.12 24.52
C GLU A 123 -4.82 -7.71 25.57
N LEU A 124 -3.69 -8.29 25.15
CA LEU A 124 -2.68 -8.79 26.09
C LEU A 124 -2.02 -7.67 26.91
N ALA A 125 -1.83 -6.48 26.34
CA ALA A 125 -1.23 -5.35 27.05
C ALA A 125 -2.09 -4.86 28.22
N GLU A 126 -3.42 -4.99 28.16
CA GLU A 126 -4.34 -4.65 29.26
C GLU A 126 -4.04 -5.47 30.53
N PHE A 127 -3.57 -6.70 30.39
CA PHE A 127 -3.19 -7.56 31.51
C PHE A 127 -1.81 -7.22 32.11
N PHE A 128 -1.06 -6.30 31.51
CA PHE A 128 0.28 -5.89 31.94
C PHE A 128 0.43 -4.36 32.05
N PRO A 129 -0.32 -3.69 32.95
CA PRO A 129 -0.35 -2.23 33.04
C PRO A 129 1.03 -1.59 33.32
N ASP A 130 1.93 -2.30 33.99
CA ASP A 130 3.26 -1.77 34.35
C ASP A 130 4.34 -2.01 33.28
N ARG A 131 4.00 -2.64 32.14
CA ARG A 131 5.00 -3.08 31.16
C ARG A 131 4.55 -2.79 29.73
N LYS A 132 5.41 -2.12 28.97
CA LYS A 132 5.23 -1.97 27.53
C LYS A 132 5.35 -3.34 26.84
N VAL A 133 4.22 -3.89 26.40
CA VAL A 133 4.18 -5.17 25.67
C VAL A 133 4.51 -4.93 24.19
N THR A 134 5.43 -5.72 23.66
CA THR A 134 5.88 -5.70 22.25
C THR A 134 6.14 -7.13 21.78
N TRP A 135 6.08 -7.39 20.48
CA TRP A 135 6.39 -8.73 19.94
C TRP A 135 7.77 -9.25 20.35
N LYS A 136 8.75 -8.37 20.56
CA LYS A 136 10.12 -8.73 20.98
C LYS A 136 10.21 -9.21 22.43
N ASN A 137 9.33 -8.74 23.31
CA ASN A 137 9.38 -9.07 24.74
C ASN A 137 8.23 -10.00 25.21
N LEU A 138 7.22 -10.23 24.37
CA LEU A 138 6.04 -11.02 24.68
C LEU A 138 6.37 -12.40 25.25
N VAL A 139 7.23 -13.17 24.57
CA VAL A 139 7.61 -14.54 24.99
C VAL A 139 8.32 -14.53 26.34
N LYS A 140 9.16 -13.52 26.60
CA LYS A 140 9.87 -13.38 27.89
C LYS A 140 8.91 -13.09 29.05
N LEU A 141 7.81 -12.39 28.78
CA LEU A 141 6.80 -12.05 29.76
C LEU A 141 5.86 -13.24 30.05
N LEU A 142 5.42 -13.96 29.02
CA LEU A 142 4.45 -15.05 29.17
C LEU A 142 5.06 -16.34 29.71
N LYS A 143 6.29 -16.69 29.31
CA LYS A 143 6.96 -17.93 29.72
C LYS A 143 6.96 -18.17 31.25
N PRO A 144 7.37 -17.23 32.12
CA PRO A 144 7.35 -17.45 33.57
C PRO A 144 5.94 -17.60 34.14
N LEU A 145 4.92 -16.97 33.54
CA LEU A 145 3.53 -17.03 34.01
C LEU A 145 2.89 -18.38 33.69
N LEU A 146 3.12 -18.89 32.47
CA LEU A 146 2.64 -20.21 32.05
C LEU A 146 3.29 -21.34 32.87
N VAL A 147 4.59 -21.21 33.17
CA VAL A 147 5.31 -22.18 34.04
C VAL A 147 4.75 -22.18 35.46
N LYS A 148 4.29 -21.03 35.97
CA LYS A 148 3.68 -20.94 37.31
C LYS A 148 2.32 -21.64 37.37
N GLN A 149 1.52 -21.59 36.30
CA GLN A 149 0.22 -22.27 36.23
C GLN A 149 0.33 -23.79 35.99
N HIS A 150 1.35 -24.25 35.26
CA HIS A 150 1.53 -25.67 34.95
C HIS A 150 2.31 -26.48 36.01
N LYS A 151 2.70 -25.90 37.15
CA LYS A 151 3.26 -26.72 38.24
C LYS A 151 2.18 -27.67 38.76
N PRO A 152 2.35 -29.00 38.66
CA PRO A 152 1.39 -29.94 39.24
C PRO A 152 1.28 -29.67 40.75
N LYS A 153 0.05 -29.58 41.26
CA LYS A 153 -0.23 -29.44 42.70
C LYS A 153 0.50 -30.56 43.44
N LYS A 154 1.57 -30.26 44.18
CA LYS A 154 2.11 -31.20 45.15
C LYS A 154 1.01 -31.44 46.19
N SER A 155 0.51 -32.67 46.26
CA SER A 155 -0.45 -33.10 47.27
C SER A 155 0.17 -32.91 48.66
N SER A 156 -0.33 -31.93 49.40
CA SER A 156 -0.18 -31.85 50.83
C SER A 156 -1.06 -32.92 51.47
N SER A 157 -0.44 -34.00 51.95
CA SER A 157 -1.05 -34.84 52.97
C SER A 157 -0.16 -34.78 54.21
N GLN A 158 -0.51 -33.87 55.13
CA GLN A 158 -0.13 -33.99 56.53
C GLN A 158 -0.94 -35.14 57.12
N LYS A 159 -0.28 -36.04 57.88
CA LYS A 159 -0.61 -36.24 59.30
C LYS A 159 0.44 -37.11 59.98
N ASN A 160 1.06 -36.48 60.97
CA ASN A 160 1.55 -37.02 62.24
C ASN A 160 1.01 -38.41 62.60
N VAL A 161 1.90 -39.32 62.99
CA VAL A 161 1.66 -40.22 64.13
C VAL A 161 2.98 -40.48 64.83
N MET A 162 3.14 -39.87 66.02
CA MET A 162 3.98 -40.40 67.09
C MET A 162 3.52 -41.83 67.44
N TRP A 163 4.43 -42.73 67.83
CA TRP A 163 4.57 -43.27 69.21
C TRP A 163 5.67 -44.36 69.26
N TYR A 164 6.60 -44.16 70.21
CA TYR A 164 7.41 -45.11 71.01
C TYR A 164 7.66 -46.55 70.52
N ARG A 165 8.95 -46.93 70.39
CA ARG A 165 9.71 -47.65 71.43
C ARG A 165 11.19 -47.75 71.07
#